data_AF-A0AAW0L142-F1
#
_entry.id   AF-A0AAW0L142-F1
#
_cell.length_a   1.000
_cell.length_b   1.000
_cell.length_c   1.000
_cell.angle_alpha   90.00
_cell.angle_beta   90.00
_cell.angle_gamma   90.00
#
_symmetry.space_group_name_H-M   'P 1'
#
loop_
_entity.id
_entity.type
_entity.pdbx_description
1 polymer ?
#
loop_
_entity_poly.entity_id
_entity_poly.type
_entity_poly.pdbx_seq_one_letter_code
_entity_poly.pdbx_strand_id
1 'polypeptide(L)' 'MKSKKKAELILHMAQLYWPYAFYGGRQFDNRNTQKMMEEMSFEEMRDFGFNARGINWEHYIVDVHIPGLRRHVMRERLV' A
#
# COMPACT_ATOMS: atom_id res chain seq x y z
N MET A 1 17.35 22.78 -8.89
CA MET A 1 17.88 21.49 -9.40
C MET A 1 17.52 20.28 -8.52
N LYS A 2 17.64 20.34 -7.18
CA LYS A 2 17.22 19.24 -6.26
C LYS A 2 15.71 18.93 -6.30
N SER A 3 14.86 19.93 -6.50
CA SER A 3 13.41 19.80 -6.60
C SER A 3 12.94 19.04 -7.84
N LYS A 4 13.61 19.23 -9.00
CA LYS A 4 13.32 18.51 -10.24
C LYS A 4 13.54 17.00 -10.10
N LYS A 5 14.70 16.59 -9.57
CA LYS A 5 15.02 15.16 -9.33
C LYS A 5 14.04 14.48 -8.36
N LYS A 6 13.60 15.19 -7.31
CA LYS A 6 12.58 14.69 -6.39
C LYS A 6 11.22 14.51 -7.08
N ALA A 7 10.81 15.48 -7.91
CA ALA A 7 9.56 15.38 -8.66
C ALA A 7 9.57 14.23 -9.67
N GLU A 8 10.69 14.03 -10.38
CA GLU A 8 10.89 12.91 -11.30
C GLU A 8 10.79 11.55 -10.58
N LEU A 9 11.36 11.45 -9.37
CA LEU A 9 11.27 10.24 -8.56
C LEU A 9 9.83 9.94 -8.13
N ILE A 10 9.08 10.97 -7.68
CA ILE A 10 7.67 10.81 -7.29
C ILE A 10 6.82 10.39 -8.49
N LEU A 11 7.03 11.01 -9.65
CA LEU A 11 6.36 10.62 -10.90
C LEU A 11 6.69 9.17 -11.30
N HIS A 12 7.95 8.77 -11.18
CA HIS A 12 8.36 7.41 -11.48
C HIS A 12 7.72 6.39 -10.54
N MET A 13 7.67 6.68 -9.24
CA MET A 13 6.96 5.85 -8.26
C MET A 13 5.46 5.80 -8.58
N ALA A 14 4.82 6.93 -8.87
CA ALA A 14 3.41 6.96 -9.23
C ALA A 14 3.10 6.10 -10.45
N GLN A 15 3.96 6.12 -11.48
CA GLN A 15 3.83 5.26 -12.66
C GLN A 15 4.03 3.77 -12.34
N LEU A 16 4.98 3.43 -11.47
CA LEU A 16 5.23 2.04 -11.05
C LEU A 16 4.05 1.46 -10.26
N TYR A 17 3.45 2.26 -9.38
CA TYR A 17 2.31 1.86 -8.56
C TYR A 17 0.97 1.97 -9.28
N TRP A 18 0.88 2.77 -10.35
CA TRP A 18 -0.33 2.89 -11.17
C TRP A 18 -0.97 1.53 -11.46
N PRO A 19 -0.27 0.54 -12.05
CA PRO A 19 -0.88 -0.75 -12.41
C PRO A 19 -1.34 -1.56 -11.20
N TYR A 20 -0.78 -1.35 -10.01
CA TYR A 20 -1.24 -2.04 -8.80
C TYR A 20 -2.48 -1.38 -8.18
N ALA A 21 -2.60 -0.06 -8.32
CA ALA A 21 -3.69 0.71 -7.73
C ALA A 21 -4.92 0.82 -8.65
N PHE A 22 -4.72 0.92 -9.96
CA PHE A 22 -5.79 1.33 -10.88
C PHE A 22 -5.99 0.41 -12.10
N TYR A 23 -5.18 -0.64 -12.28
CA TYR A 23 -5.40 -1.58 -13.40
C TYR A 23 -6.61 -2.46 -13.13
N GLY A 24 -7.65 -2.35 -13.96
CA GLY A 24 -8.92 -3.05 -13.80
C GLY A 24 -8.83 -4.59 -13.78
N GLY A 25 -7.72 -5.18 -14.26
CA GLY A 25 -7.49 -6.62 -14.19
C GLY A 25 -6.95 -7.13 -12.84
N ARG A 26 -6.42 -6.25 -11.98
CA ARG A 26 -5.92 -6.54 -10.62
C ARG A 26 -6.09 -5.32 -9.73
N GLN A 27 -7.34 -4.95 -9.43
CA GLN A 27 -7.59 -3.96 -8.38
C GLN A 27 -7.46 -4.63 -7.02
N PHE A 28 -6.43 -4.25 -6.25
CA PHE A 28 -6.34 -4.58 -4.82
C PHE A 28 -7.22 -3.61 -4.03
N ASP A 29 -8.53 -3.61 -4.32
CA ASP A 29 -9.49 -2.86 -3.54
C ASP A 29 -9.84 -3.63 -2.26
N ASN A 30 -10.10 -2.89 -1.19
CA ASN A 30 -10.61 -3.45 0.06
C ASN A 30 -12.12 -3.20 0.21
N ARG A 31 -12.83 -2.85 -0.89
CA ARG A 31 -14.24 -2.44 -0.81
C ARG A 31 -15.12 -3.58 -0.34
N ASN A 32 -14.85 -4.80 -0.80
CA ASN A 32 -15.58 -5.99 -0.37
C ASN A 32 -15.33 -6.31 1.11
N THR A 33 -14.08 -6.20 1.56
CA THR A 33 -13.73 -6.38 2.98
C THR A 33 -14.37 -5.29 3.84
N GLN A 34 -14.40 -4.03 3.38
CA GLN A 34 -15.04 -2.94 4.10
C GLN A 34 -16.55 -3.15 4.22
N LYS A 35 -17.23 -3.54 3.15
CA LYS A 35 -18.67 -3.87 3.19
C LYS A 35 -18.96 -5.03 4.15
N MET A 36 -18.16 -6.09 4.09
CA MET A 36 -18.27 -7.21 5.02
C MET A 36 -18.07 -6.76 6.48
N MET A 37 -17.11 -5.88 6.76
CA MET A 37 -16.89 -5.31 8.09
C MET A 37 -18.03 -4.42 8.57
N GLU A 38 -18.72 -3.72 7.66
CA GLU A 38 -19.90 -2.90 7.97
C GLU A 38 -21.13 -3.74 8.31
N GLU A 39 -21.21 -4.97 7.79
CA GLU A 39 -22.28 -5.93 8.07
C GLU A 39 -22.01 -6.82 9.30
N MET A 40 -20.76 -6.89 9.78
CA MET A 40 -20.37 -7.69 10.94
C MET A 40 -20.79 -7.06 12.27
N SER A 41 -21.11 -7.91 13.25
CA SER A 41 -21.27 -7.51 14.65
C SER A 41 -19.93 -7.16 15.31
N PHE A 42 -19.97 -6.44 16.44
CA PHE A 42 -18.76 -6.05 17.16
C PHE A 42 -17.94 -7.25 17.66
N GLU A 43 -18.61 -8.35 18.05
CA GLU A 43 -17.95 -9.59 18.48
C GLU A 43 -17.25 -10.29 17.31
N GLU A 44 -17.90 -10.38 16.16
CA GLU A 44 -17.31 -10.96 14.94
C GLU A 44 -16.13 -10.12 14.45
N MET A 45 -16.23 -8.79 14.49
CA MET A 45 -15.12 -7.91 14.09
C MET A 45 -13.91 -8.05 15.02
N ARG A 46 -14.14 -8.28 16.32
CA ARG A 46 -13.06 -8.53 17.29
C ARG A 46 -12.35 -9.86 16.98
N ASP A 47 -13.09 -10.88 16.62
CA ASP A 47 -12.56 -12.24 16.40
C ASP A 47 -12.00 -12.42 14.97
N PHE A 48 -12.42 -11.59 14.01
CA PHE A 48 -11.95 -11.61 12.61
C PHE A 48 -10.46 -11.26 12.47
N GLY A 49 -9.89 -10.51 13.41
CA GLY A 49 -8.45 -10.25 13.51
C GLY A 49 -7.83 -9.42 12.37
N PHE A 50 -8.61 -8.98 11.39
CA PHE A 50 -8.14 -8.21 10.24
C PHE A 50 -8.90 -6.89 10.11
N ASN A 51 -8.20 -5.76 10.29
CA ASN A 51 -8.76 -4.43 10.11
C ASN A 51 -7.81 -3.55 9.30
N ALA A 52 -8.08 -3.46 8.00
CA ALA A 52 -7.32 -2.59 7.09
C ALA A 52 -7.43 -1.09 7.45
N ARG A 53 -8.49 -0.66 8.16
CA ARG A 53 -8.63 0.72 8.64
C ARG A 53 -7.75 1.00 9.86
N GLY A 54 -7.35 -0.03 10.61
CA GLY A 54 -6.49 0.09 11.80
C GLY A 54 -5.00 0.20 11.49
N ILE A 55 -4.59 0.05 10.23
CA ILE A 55 -3.19 0.17 9.82
C ILE A 55 -2.81 1.65 9.82
N ASN A 56 -1.71 2.00 10.48
CA ASN A 56 -1.07 3.29 10.26
C ASN A 56 -0.42 3.27 8.87
N TRP A 57 -1.19 3.68 7.86
CA TRP A 57 -0.79 3.62 6.45
C TRP A 57 0.43 4.48 6.13
N GLU A 58 0.60 5.62 6.81
CA GLU A 58 1.79 6.47 6.64
C GLU A 58 3.05 5.72 7.07
N HIS A 59 3.05 5.17 8.29
CA HIS A 59 4.16 4.36 8.78
C HIS A 59 4.40 3.12 7.92
N TYR A 60 3.33 2.39 7.56
CA TYR A 60 3.46 1.20 6.74
C TYR A 60 4.07 1.50 5.38
N ILE A 61 3.62 2.54 4.67
CA ILE A 61 4.16 2.84 3.33
C ILE A 61 5.61 3.34 3.41
N VAL A 62 5.89 4.27 4.32
CA VAL A 62 7.19 4.96 4.39
C VAL A 62 8.28 4.06 4.99
N ASP A 63 7.98 3.39 6.10
CA ASP A 63 9.01 2.70 6.90
C ASP A 63 9.06 1.19 6.63
N VAL A 64 7.98 0.59 6.13
CA VAL A 64 7.90 -0.87 5.90
C VAL A 64 7.89 -1.19 4.41
N HIS A 65 6.95 -0.62 3.65
CA HIS A 65 6.67 -1.03 2.28
C HIS A 65 7.74 -0.57 1.30
N ILE A 66 8.08 0.72 1.25
CA ILE A 66 9.10 1.25 0.32
C ILE A 66 10.47 0.61 0.60
N PRO A 67 10.97 0.53 1.85
CA PRO A 67 12.24 -0.12 2.13
C PRO A 67 12.24 -1.62 1.79
N GLY A 68 11.13 -2.32 2.10
CA GLY A 68 10.96 -3.73 1.75
C GLY A 68 10.96 -3.96 0.25
N LEU A 69 10.26 -3.11 -0.51
CA LEU A 69 10.24 -3.16 -1.97
C LEU A 69 11.64 -2.97 -2.55
N ARG A 70 12.39 -1.95 -2.07
CA ARG A 70 13.75 -1.69 -2.54
C ARG A 70 14.69 -2.87 -2.25
N ARG A 71 14.60 -3.45 -1.05
CA ARG A 71 15.46 -4.55 -0.61
C ARG A 71 15.16 -5.86 -1.33
N HIS A 72 13.88 -6.20 -1.48
CA HIS A 72 13.48 -7.56 -1.89
C HIS A 72 12.98 -7.65 -3.33
N VAL A 73 12.38 -6.59 -3.86
CA VAL A 73 11.80 -6.59 -5.21
C VAL A 73 12.73 -5.91 -6.20
N MET A 74 13.24 -4.73 -5.88
CA MET A 74 14.10 -3.97 -6.80
C MET A 74 15.55 -4.46 -6.80
N ARG A 75 15.94 -5.32 -5.85
CA ARG A 75 17.31 -5.85 -5.69
C ARG A 75 18.37 -4.75 -5.82
N GLU A 76 18.11 -3.56 -5.30
CA GLU A 76 19.17 -2.57 -5.13
C GLU A 76 20.12 -3.17 -4.07
N ARG A 77 21.22 -3.77 -4.53
CA ARG A 77 22.34 -4.12 -3.67
C ARG A 77 22.72 -2.83 -2.96
N LEU A 78 22.50 -2.81 -1.65
CA LEU A 78 23.16 -1.87 -0.77
C LEU A 78 24.65 -2.14 -0.93
N VAL A 79 25.32 -1.31 -1.73
CA VAL A 79 26.78 -1.20 -1.73
C VAL A 79 27.16 -0.26 -0.60
#